data_AF-A0A0G0H6L5-F1
#
_entry.id   AF-A0A0G0H6L5-F1
#
_cell.length_a   1.000
_cell.length_b   1.000
_cell.length_c   1.000
_cell.angle_alpha   90.00
_cell.angle_beta   90.00
_cell.angle_gamma   90.00
#
_symmetry.space_group_name_H-M   'P 1'
#
loop_
_entity.id
_entity.type
_entity.pdbx_description
1 polymer ?
#
loop_
_entity_poly.entity_id
_entity_poly.type
_entity_poly.pdbx_seq_one_letter_code
_entity_poly.pdbx_strand_id
1 'polypeptide(L)'
;MSVAVFINLTFFLLATAYPGKDLTLKPRIFWTILISTIIIAILAQTNLIFSSVEITNGKIQPTPGVGMALFLVHTIGLLGGGFIYLIRKYKKSEGIEKRQIRTFFLGAILMFSSIIITNVILVLVFNISTFVNLLPVYTLILTSFVSYAIIQ
;
A
#
# COMPACT_ATOMS: atom_id res chain seq x y z
N MET A 1 4.64 -7.01 9.55
CA MET A 1 3.63 -6.00 9.18
C MET A 1 4.17 -4.58 9.07
N SER A 2 5.21 -4.17 9.82
CA SER A 2 5.73 -2.79 9.75
C SER A 2 6.11 -2.33 8.35
N VAL A 3 6.68 -3.20 7.51
CA VAL A 3 7.00 -2.89 6.10
C VAL A 3 5.76 -2.45 5.31
N ALA A 4 4.62 -3.10 5.53
CA ALA A 4 3.37 -2.75 4.83
C ALA A 4 2.91 -1.32 5.16
N VAL A 5 3.11 -0.87 6.41
CA VAL A 5 2.77 0.49 6.85
C VAL A 5 3.61 1.52 6.08
N PHE A 6 4.91 1.26 5.89
CA PHE A 6 5.79 2.11 5.10
C PHE A 6 5.46 2.08 3.60
N ILE A 7 5.05 0.93 3.06
CA ILE A 7 4.57 0.83 1.68
C ILE A 7 3.34 1.72 1.48
N ASN A 8 2.38 1.69 2.42
CA ASN A 8 1.19 2.53 2.35
C ASN A 8 1.53 4.02 2.38
N LEU A 9 2.42 4.44 3.28
CA LEU A 9 2.90 5.83 3.37
C LEU A 9 3.59 6.27 2.08
N THR A 10 4.57 5.50 1.62
CA THR A 10 5.36 5.85 0.43
C THR A 10 4.49 5.88 -0.82
N PHE A 11 3.55 4.94 -0.98
CA PHE A 11 2.56 4.98 -2.05
C PHE A 11 1.71 6.25 -2.01
N PHE A 12 1.17 6.61 -0.83
CA PHE A 12 0.35 7.82 -0.68
C PHE A 12 1.14 9.09 -1.01
N LEU A 13 2.36 9.22 -0.46
CA LEU A 13 3.24 10.36 -0.74
C LEU A 13 3.58 10.45 -2.23
N LEU A 14 3.92 9.33 -2.87
CA LEU A 14 4.21 9.27 -4.29
C LEU A 14 2.98 9.68 -5.13
N ALA A 15 1.79 9.20 -4.80
CA ALA A 15 0.54 9.61 -5.44
C ALA A 15 0.30 11.13 -5.32
N THR A 16 0.69 11.73 -4.19
CA THR A 16 0.52 13.17 -3.97
C THR A 16 1.55 14.05 -4.65
N ALA A 17 2.80 13.59 -4.74
CA ALA A 17 3.89 14.31 -5.41
C ALA A 17 3.77 14.20 -6.93
N TYR A 18 3.69 12.98 -7.46
CA TYR A 18 3.83 12.69 -8.89
C TYR A 18 2.68 13.27 -9.74
N PRO A 19 2.93 13.79 -10.95
CA PRO A 19 4.23 13.96 -11.63
C PRO A 19 4.95 15.28 -11.31
N GLY A 20 4.41 16.07 -10.37
CA GLY A 20 5.05 17.30 -9.91
C GLY A 20 6.34 17.02 -9.12
N LYS A 21 7.10 18.09 -8.88
CA LYS A 21 8.36 18.04 -8.11
C LYS A 21 8.14 18.18 -6.61
N ASP A 22 7.03 18.81 -6.22
CA ASP A 22 6.76 19.19 -4.83
C ASP A 22 5.63 18.37 -4.20
N LEU A 23 5.75 18.12 -2.90
CA LEU A 23 4.66 17.58 -2.10
C LEU A 23 3.59 18.65 -1.94
N THR A 24 2.46 18.45 -2.60
CA THR A 24 1.27 19.32 -2.51
C THR A 24 0.52 19.25 -1.16
N LEU A 25 1.03 18.48 -0.20
CA LEU A 25 0.38 18.26 1.09
C LEU A 25 0.65 19.42 2.07
N LYS A 26 -0.37 19.79 2.85
CA LYS A 26 -0.18 20.72 3.96
C LYS A 26 0.75 20.10 5.01
N PRO A 27 1.69 20.86 5.62
CA PRO A 27 2.64 20.33 6.60
C PRO A 27 1.98 19.59 7.76
N ARG A 28 0.83 20.07 8.25
CA ARG A 28 0.06 19.40 9.32
C ARG A 28 -0.37 17.99 8.92
N ILE A 29 -0.89 17.82 7.70
CA ILE A 29 -1.35 16.51 7.22
C ILE A 29 -0.14 15.57 7.07
N PHE A 30 0.96 16.07 6.51
CA PHE A 30 2.21 15.32 6.35
C PHE A 30 2.73 14.79 7.69
N TRP A 31 2.82 15.64 8.72
CA TRP A 31 3.27 15.19 10.03
C TRP A 31 2.29 14.22 10.69
N THR A 32 0.97 14.41 10.55
CA THR A 32 -0.03 13.47 11.08
C THR A 32 0.10 12.08 10.45
N ILE A 33 0.23 11.98 9.13
CA ILE A 33 0.39 10.68 8.45
C ILE A 33 1.73 10.02 8.80
N LEU A 34 2.80 10.80 8.94
CA LEU A 34 4.12 10.29 9.28
C LEU A 34 4.15 9.76 10.72
N ILE A 35 3.66 10.54 11.68
CA ILE A 35 3.61 10.15 13.09
C ILE A 35 2.71 8.93 13.27
N SER A 36 1.53 8.91 12.65
CA SER A 36 0.65 7.73 12.71
C SER A 36 1.28 6.48 12.09
N THR A 37 2.03 6.63 10.99
CA THR A 37 2.82 5.54 10.39
C THR A 37 3.85 4.99 11.37
N ILE A 38 4.63 5.87 12.02
CA ILE A 38 5.66 5.46 12.99
C ILE A 38 5.03 4.75 14.19
N ILE A 39 3.95 5.31 14.76
CA ILE A 39 3.23 4.70 15.88
C ILE A 39 2.76 3.30 15.49
N ILE A 40 2.09 3.14 14.35
CA ILE A 40 1.58 1.83 13.91
C ILE A 40 2.72 0.88 13.58
N ALA A 41 3.83 1.36 13.01
CA ALA A 41 5.01 0.55 12.74
C ALA A 41 5.63 -0.03 14.03
N ILE A 42 5.67 0.76 15.11
CA ILE A 42 6.09 0.33 16.45
C ILE A 42 5.08 -0.66 17.04
N LEU A 43 3.78 -0.36 16.97
CA LEU A 43 2.72 -1.26 17.45
C LEU A 43 2.74 -2.61 16.71
N ALA A 44 3.13 -2.63 15.43
CA ALA A 44 3.28 -3.84 14.63
C ALA A 44 4.38 -4.79 15.12
N GLN A 45 5.28 -4.32 15.98
CA GLN A 45 6.32 -5.14 16.63
C GLN A 45 5.84 -5.73 17.97
N THR A 46 4.63 -5.40 18.40
CA THR A 46 4.02 -5.88 19.66
C THR A 46 2.89 -6.86 19.37
N ASN A 47 2.42 -7.57 20.40
CA ASN A 47 1.28 -8.50 20.32
C ASN A 47 -0.08 -7.79 20.14
N LEU A 48 -0.08 -6.49 19.88
CA LEU A 48 -1.32 -5.72 19.71
C LEU A 48 -1.92 -5.91 18.32
N ILE A 49 -1.11 -6.05 17.27
CA ILE A 49 -1.63 -6.27 15.90
C ILE A 49 -1.96 -7.75 15.67
N PHE A 50 -1.10 -8.65 16.12
CA PHE A 50 -1.38 -10.10 16.16
C PHE A 50 -1.17 -10.60 17.58
N SER A 51 -2.19 -11.21 18.17
CA SER A 51 -2.17 -11.63 19.57
C SER A 51 -1.49 -12.98 19.76
N SER A 52 -1.70 -13.92 18.84
CA SER A 52 -0.99 -15.20 18.80
C SER A 52 -0.78 -15.67 17.36
N VAL A 53 0.09 -16.66 17.21
CA VAL A 53 0.28 -17.40 15.97
C VAL A 53 0.06 -18.86 16.29
N GLU A 54 -1.04 -19.42 15.79
CA GLU A 54 -1.32 -20.84 15.92
C GLU A 54 -0.84 -21.57 14.67
N ILE A 55 -0.15 -22.70 14.87
CA ILE A 55 0.28 -23.56 13.78
C ILE A 55 -0.65 -24.78 13.76
N THR A 56 -1.72 -24.69 12.99
CA THR A 56 -2.73 -25.74 12.89
C THR A 56 -2.56 -26.45 11.55
N ASN A 57 -2.27 -27.76 11.55
CA ASN A 57 -1.99 -28.55 10.34
C ASN A 57 -0.84 -27.98 9.47
N GLY A 58 0.24 -27.48 10.10
CA GLY A 58 1.37 -26.87 9.41
C GLY A 58 1.06 -25.50 8.79
N LYS A 59 -0.13 -24.94 9.03
CA LYS A 59 -0.52 -23.60 8.57
C LYS A 59 -0.33 -22.60 9.69
N ILE A 60 0.40 -21.52 9.40
CA ILE A 60 0.56 -20.37 10.27
C ILE A 60 -0.74 -19.55 10.18
N GLN A 61 -1.58 -19.59 11.21
CA GLN A 61 -2.79 -18.78 11.34
C GLN A 61 -2.57 -17.73 12.44
N PRO A 62 -2.24 -16.48 12.06
CA PRO A 62 -2.14 -15.40 13.02
C PRO A 62 -3.55 -14.96 13.46
N THR A 63 -3.78 -14.87 14.76
CA THR A 63 -5.01 -14.32 15.34
C THR A 63 -4.91 -12.80 15.40
N PRO A 64 -5.88 -12.06 14.82
CA PRO A 64 -5.90 -10.61 14.89
C PRO A 64 -6.01 -10.11 16.34
N GLY A 65 -5.15 -9.18 16.73
CA GLY A 65 -5.23 -8.47 18.00
C GLY A 65 -6.08 -7.19 17.91
N VAL A 66 -6.28 -6.53 19.05
CA VAL A 66 -7.08 -5.29 19.16
C VAL A 66 -6.52 -4.16 18.28
N GLY A 67 -5.20 -4.10 18.10
CA GLY A 67 -4.50 -3.13 17.26
C GLY A 67 -4.69 -3.34 15.75
N MET A 68 -5.27 -4.48 15.32
CA MET A 68 -5.55 -4.73 13.91
C MET A 68 -6.51 -3.70 13.31
N ALA A 69 -7.49 -3.24 14.10
CA ALA A 69 -8.43 -2.22 13.64
C ALA A 69 -7.73 -0.90 13.27
N LEU A 70 -6.78 -0.45 14.10
CA LEU A 70 -5.98 0.75 13.83
C LEU A 70 -5.11 0.59 12.57
N PHE A 71 -4.51 -0.59 12.40
CA PHE A 71 -3.74 -0.92 11.21
C PHE A 71 -4.59 -0.88 9.94
N LEU A 72 -5.81 -1.43 9.98
CA LEU A 72 -6.74 -1.41 8.85
C LEU A 72 -7.19 0.00 8.51
N VAL A 73 -7.57 0.80 9.49
CA VAL A 73 -7.96 2.21 9.29
C VAL A 73 -6.83 2.98 8.62
N HIS A 74 -5.60 2.81 9.09
CA HIS A 74 -4.43 3.45 8.50
C HIS A 74 -4.14 2.98 7.07
N THR A 75 -4.19 1.67 6.84
CA THR A 75 -3.96 1.07 5.52
C THR A 75 -5.00 1.52 4.51
N ILE A 76 -6.29 1.42 4.85
CA ILE A 76 -7.40 1.84 3.98
C ILE A 76 -7.34 3.35 3.76
N GLY A 77 -7.03 4.13 4.80
CA GLY A 77 -6.92 5.58 4.71
C GLY A 77 -5.83 6.04 3.74
N LEU A 78 -4.62 5.49 3.84
CA LEU A 78 -3.50 5.87 2.98
C LEU A 78 -3.60 5.29 1.57
N LEU A 79 -3.94 4.00 1.43
CA LEU A 79 -4.10 3.39 0.11
C LEU A 79 -5.30 3.98 -0.63
N GLY A 80 -6.46 4.02 0.02
CA GLY A 80 -7.67 4.63 -0.54
C GLY A 80 -7.46 6.11 -0.84
N GLY A 81 -6.82 6.85 0.07
CA GLY A 81 -6.44 8.23 -0.14
C GLY A 81 -5.53 8.43 -1.36
N GLY A 82 -4.55 7.55 -1.55
CA GLY A 82 -3.64 7.60 -2.69
C GLY A 82 -4.35 7.37 -4.02
N PHE A 83 -5.22 6.36 -4.10
CA PHE A 83 -6.06 6.12 -5.28
C PHE A 83 -7.03 7.26 -5.56
N ILE A 84 -7.71 7.79 -4.54
CA ILE A 84 -8.60 8.95 -4.67
C ILE A 84 -7.83 10.15 -5.23
N TYR A 85 -6.61 10.37 -4.75
CA TYR A 85 -5.77 11.46 -5.20
C TYR A 85 -5.34 11.29 -6.66
N LEU A 86 -4.91 10.09 -7.07
CA LEU A 86 -4.61 9.76 -8.47
C LEU A 86 -5.81 9.96 -9.39
N ILE A 87 -7.01 9.52 -8.99
CA ILE A 87 -8.24 9.70 -9.76
C ILE A 87 -8.57 11.18 -9.93
N ARG A 88 -8.46 11.97 -8.85
CA ARG A 88 -8.70 13.42 -8.90
C ARG A 88 -7.70 14.14 -9.81
N LYS A 89 -6.42 13.78 -9.75
CA LYS A 89 -5.39 14.30 -10.66
C LYS A 89 -5.69 13.92 -12.10
N TYR A 90 -5.93 12.64 -12.39
CA TYR A 90 -6.24 12.16 -13.73
C TYR A 90 -7.41 12.90 -14.41
N LYS A 91 -8.44 13.26 -13.63
CA LYS A 91 -9.58 14.03 -14.14
C LYS A 91 -9.27 15.50 -14.44
N LYS A 92 -8.25 16.08 -13.79
CA LYS A 92 -7.86 17.49 -13.94
C LYS A 92 -6.70 17.70 -14.91
N SER A 93 -5.86 16.68 -15.11
CA SER A 93 -4.68 16.77 -15.96
C SER A 93 -5.02 16.55 -17.45
N GLU A 94 -4.24 17.15 -18.33
CA GLU A 94 -4.34 17.02 -19.78
C GLU A 94 -2.97 16.66 -20.39
N GLY A 95 -2.96 16.28 -21.68
CA GLY A 95 -1.74 16.00 -22.42
C GLY A 95 -0.85 14.92 -21.79
N ILE A 96 0.45 15.23 -21.68
CA ILE A 96 1.49 14.31 -21.19
C ILE A 96 1.24 13.91 -19.73
N GLU A 97 0.88 14.88 -18.88
CA GLU A 97 0.64 14.66 -17.45
C GLU A 97 -0.47 13.61 -17.22
N LYS A 98 -1.54 13.68 -18.01
CA LYS A 98 -2.64 12.70 -17.95
C LYS A 98 -2.17 11.29 -18.31
N ARG A 99 -1.29 11.16 -19.30
CA ARG A 99 -0.72 9.88 -19.74
C ARG A 99 0.18 9.28 -18.67
N GLN A 100 1.02 10.12 -18.05
CA GLN A 100 1.87 9.76 -16.92
C GLN A 100 1.06 9.23 -15.74
N ILE A 101 0.04 9.98 -15.31
CA ILE A 101 -0.85 9.56 -14.21
C ILE A 101 -1.59 8.26 -14.55
N ARG A 102 -2.05 8.10 -15.79
CA ARG A 102 -2.70 6.85 -16.25
C ARG A 102 -1.77 5.65 -16.10
N THR A 103 -0.52 5.78 -16.53
CA THR A 103 0.48 4.70 -16.43
C THR A 103 0.76 4.35 -14.97
N PHE A 104 0.97 5.34 -14.10
CA PHE A 104 1.11 5.09 -12.66
C PHE A 104 -0.14 4.39 -12.09
N PHE A 105 -1.34 4.91 -12.38
CA PHE A 105 -2.59 4.32 -11.89
C PHE A 105 -2.76 2.85 -12.31
N LEU A 106 -2.41 2.50 -13.56
CA LEU A 106 -2.41 1.12 -14.03
C LEU A 106 -1.39 0.24 -13.28
N GLY A 107 -0.18 0.74 -13.06
CA GLY A 107 0.85 0.04 -12.27
C GLY A 107 0.40 -0.22 -10.83
N ALA A 108 -0.25 0.77 -10.21
CA ALA A 108 -0.83 0.64 -8.87
C ALA A 108 -1.94 -0.41 -8.83
N ILE A 109 -2.91 -0.34 -9.74
CA ILE A 109 -3.98 -1.35 -9.83
C ILE A 109 -3.39 -2.75 -10.01
N LEU A 110 -2.42 -2.91 -10.91
CA LEU A 110 -1.83 -4.21 -11.20
C LEU A 110 -1.08 -4.78 -10.00
N MET A 111 -0.27 -3.96 -9.31
CA MET A 111 0.40 -4.36 -8.07
C MET A 111 -0.60 -4.79 -6.99
N PHE A 112 -1.56 -3.92 -6.64
CA PHE A 112 -2.50 -4.21 -5.55
C PHE A 112 -3.44 -5.36 -5.87
N SER A 113 -3.87 -5.50 -7.12
CA SER A 113 -4.67 -6.65 -7.57
C SER A 113 -3.87 -7.95 -7.45
N SER A 114 -2.59 -7.94 -7.85
CA SER A 114 -1.70 -9.10 -7.69
C SER A 114 -1.55 -9.48 -6.22
N ILE A 115 -1.38 -8.51 -5.32
CA ILE A 115 -1.32 -8.74 -3.88
C ILE A 115 -2.64 -9.33 -3.37
N ILE A 116 -3.79 -8.74 -3.70
CA ILE A 116 -5.10 -9.24 -3.25
C ILE A 116 -5.32 -10.69 -3.72
N ILE A 117 -5.07 -10.97 -5.00
CA ILE A 117 -5.25 -12.32 -5.55
C ILE A 117 -4.34 -13.32 -4.83
N THR A 118 -3.05 -13.00 -4.69
CA THR A 118 -2.05 -13.97 -4.21
C THR A 118 -1.96 -14.09 -2.69
N ASN A 119 -2.20 -13.01 -1.96
CA ASN A 119 -2.02 -12.96 -0.50
C ASN A 119 -3.35 -13.03 0.26
N VAL A 120 -4.48 -12.70 -0.38
CA VAL A 120 -5.80 -12.77 0.26
C VAL A 120 -6.59 -13.93 -0.33
N ILE A 121 -6.85 -13.92 -1.63
CA ILE A 121 -7.73 -14.93 -2.26
C ILE A 121 -7.07 -16.32 -2.21
N LEU A 122 -5.82 -16.48 -2.69
CA LEU A 122 -5.13 -17.78 -2.67
C LEU A 122 -4.91 -18.31 -1.26
N VAL A 123 -4.63 -17.45 -0.29
CA VAL A 123 -4.40 -17.87 1.10
C VAL A 123 -5.70 -18.26 1.79
N LEU A 124 -6.75 -17.44 1.70
CA LEU A 124 -7.99 -17.66 2.45
C LEU A 124 -8.93 -18.66 1.78
N VAL A 125 -9.02 -18.65 0.44
CA VAL A 125 -9.93 -19.53 -0.31
C VAL A 125 -9.26 -20.85 -0.69
N PHE A 126 -8.04 -20.78 -1.21
CA PHE A 126 -7.33 -21.95 -1.75
C PHE A 126 -6.32 -22.57 -0.77
N ASN A 127 -6.06 -21.94 0.38
CA ASN A 127 -5.07 -22.37 1.36
C ASN A 127 -3.63 -22.48 0.82
N ILE A 128 -3.28 -21.68 -0.18
CA ILE A 128 -1.95 -21.64 -0.79
C ILE A 128 -1.20 -20.39 -0.30
N SER A 129 -0.17 -20.59 0.53
CA SER A 129 0.65 -19.50 1.09
C SER A 129 1.98 -19.27 0.37
N THR A 130 2.32 -20.10 -0.63
CA THR A 130 3.60 -20.05 -1.36
C THR A 130 3.91 -18.68 -1.97
N PHE A 131 2.88 -17.95 -2.40
CA PHE A 131 3.01 -16.67 -3.10
C PHE A 131 3.12 -15.44 -2.18
N VAL A 132 2.98 -15.62 -0.87
CA VAL A 132 3.04 -14.52 0.12
C VAL A 132 4.44 -13.89 0.16
N ASN A 133 5.49 -14.71 0.01
CA ASN A 133 6.88 -14.25 0.05
C ASN A 133 7.30 -13.45 -1.20
N LEU A 134 6.45 -13.38 -2.24
CA LEU A 134 6.74 -12.66 -3.49
C LEU A 134 6.36 -11.17 -3.43
N LEU A 135 6.08 -10.63 -2.24
CA LEU A 135 5.79 -9.21 -2.03
C LEU A 135 6.75 -8.24 -2.77
N PRO A 136 8.09 -8.44 -2.72
CA PRO A 136 9.02 -7.59 -3.46
C PRO A 136 8.78 -7.61 -4.98
N VAL A 137 8.41 -8.77 -5.55
CA VAL A 137 8.12 -8.90 -6.99
C VAL A 137 6.89 -8.09 -7.37
N TYR A 138 5.85 -8.07 -6.53
CA TYR A 138 4.68 -7.23 -6.81
C TYR A 138 5.02 -5.75 -6.76
N THR A 139 5.91 -5.31 -5.88
CA THR A 139 6.35 -3.90 -5.85
C THR A 139 7.13 -3.49 -7.10
N LEU A 140 7.87 -4.41 -7.72
CA LEU A 140 8.57 -4.15 -8.99
C LEU A 140 7.61 -3.81 -10.13
N ILE A 141 6.38 -4.33 -10.10
CA ILE A 141 5.33 -3.97 -11.07
C ILE A 141 5.07 -2.46 -10.99
N LEU A 142 4.79 -1.95 -9.79
CA LEU A 142 4.54 -0.52 -9.60
C LEU A 142 5.78 0.30 -9.99
N THR A 143 6.96 -0.09 -9.53
CA THR A 143 8.21 0.61 -9.85
C THR A 143 8.43 0.69 -11.35
N SER A 144 8.24 -0.40 -12.10
CA SER A 144 8.43 -0.43 -13.55
C SER A 144 7.49 0.52 -14.29
N PHE A 145 6.21 0.54 -13.89
CA PHE A 145 5.22 1.44 -14.50
C PHE A 145 5.51 2.91 -14.16
N VAL A 146 5.88 3.21 -12.92
CA VAL A 146 6.24 4.57 -12.51
C VAL A 146 7.51 5.03 -13.22
N SER A 147 8.54 4.18 -13.32
CA SER A 147 9.76 4.47 -14.08
C SER A 147 9.46 4.77 -15.55
N TYR A 148 8.61 3.96 -16.20
CA TYR A 148 8.19 4.22 -17.57
C TYR A 148 7.38 5.52 -17.70
N ALA A 149 6.52 5.82 -16.71
CA ALA A 149 5.77 7.06 -16.67
C ALA A 149 6.67 8.29 -16.50
N ILE A 150 7.81 8.19 -15.82
CA ILE A 150 8.77 9.31 -15.68
C ILE A 150 9.48 9.62 -17.01
N ILE A 151 9.71 8.61 -17.86
CA ILE A 151 10.42 8.76 -19.14
C ILE A 151 9.51 9.36 -20.22
N GLN A 152 8.20 9.14 -20.13
CA GLN A 152 7.20 9.74 -21.04
C GLN A 152 7.07 11.25 -20.87
#